data_AF-A0AAE3IML5-F1
#
_entry.id   AF-A0AAE3IML5-F1
#
_cell.length_a   1.000
_cell.length_b   1.000
_cell.length_c   1.000
_cell.angle_alpha   90.00
_cell.angle_beta   90.00
_cell.angle_gamma   90.00
#
_symmetry.space_group_name_H-M   'P 1'
#
loop_
_entity.id
_entity.type
_entity.pdbx_description
1 polymer ?
#
loop_
_entity_poly.entity_id
_entity_poly.type
_entity_poly.pdbx_seq_one_letter_code
_entity_poly.pdbx_strand_id
1 'polypeptide(L)'
;MQKILLTLIILASVLTADAQKARLHNLFDQYEGTKGVTTIKIAKPMFRMLSNLKIDDADVEKIKPLLTKINSIKIMVVEPKAGNSAAANTLRQTVDAAIRNMNYQELMTVTSEANKIKFLAENASGNVLDHLLLSIMGESEQVLMLLDGSISMDDISRLANEK
;
A
#
# COMPACT_ATOMS: atom_id res chain seq x y z
N MET A 1 -17.78 -31.50 24.95
CA MET A 1 -18.05 -31.00 23.58
C MET A 1 -17.90 -29.49 23.44
N GLN A 2 -18.47 -28.67 24.34
CA GLN A 2 -18.33 -27.20 24.28
C GLN A 2 -16.87 -26.70 24.26
N LYS A 3 -15.97 -27.34 25.04
CA LYS A 3 -14.54 -26.99 25.05
C LYS A 3 -13.84 -27.25 23.71
N ILE A 4 -14.20 -28.33 23.02
CA ILE A 4 -13.65 -28.67 21.69
C ILE A 4 -14.14 -27.66 20.64
N LEU A 5 -15.41 -27.25 20.72
CA LEU A 5 -16.00 -26.25 19.83
C LEU A 5 -15.33 -24.88 20.00
N LEU A 6 -15.08 -24.46 21.25
CA LEU A 6 -14.35 -23.22 21.56
C LEU A 6 -12.91 -23.24 21.03
N THR A 7 -12.20 -24.35 21.18
CA THR A 7 -10.83 -24.49 20.63
C THR A 7 -10.82 -24.42 19.11
N LEU A 8 -11.81 -25.01 18.42
CA LEU A 8 -11.95 -24.95 16.96
C LEU A 8 -12.24 -23.53 16.44
N ILE A 9 -13.08 -22.77 17.16
CA ILE A 9 -13.39 -21.37 16.80
C ILE A 9 -12.15 -20.48 16.96
N ILE A 10 -11.38 -20.66 18.03
CA ILE A 10 -10.13 -19.91 18.25
C ILE A 10 -9.12 -20.26 17.16
N LEU A 11 -8.94 -21.54 16.82
CA LEU A 11 -8.03 -21.97 15.74
C LEU A 11 -8.44 -21.39 14.38
N ALA A 12 -9.74 -21.33 14.08
CA ALA A 12 -10.25 -20.76 12.83
C ALA A 12 -9.99 -19.25 12.73
N SER A 13 -10.07 -18.51 13.85
CA SER A 13 -9.82 -17.06 13.86
C SER A 13 -8.36 -16.70 13.54
N VAL A 14 -7.39 -17.48 14.03
CA VAL A 14 -5.96 -17.25 13.76
C VAL A 14 -5.62 -17.45 12.28
N LEU A 15 -6.29 -18.38 11.58
CA LEU A 15 -6.07 -18.61 10.14
C LEU A 15 -6.59 -17.48 9.25
N THR A 16 -7.55 -16.68 9.73
CA THR A 16 -8.13 -15.59 8.93
C THR A 16 -7.28 -14.31 8.93
N ALA A 17 -6.43 -14.10 9.94
CA ALA A 17 -5.60 -12.90 10.06
C ALA A 17 -4.47 -12.87 9.03
N ASP A 18 -3.74 -13.98 8.84
CA ASP A 18 -2.66 -14.07 7.84
C ASP A 18 -3.19 -14.05 6.39
N ALA A 19 -4.43 -14.48 6.17
CA ALA A 19 -5.07 -14.45 4.86
C ALA A 19 -5.33 -13.02 4.35
N GLN A 20 -5.39 -12.01 5.24
CA GLN A 20 -5.66 -10.63 4.84
C GLN A 20 -4.44 -9.90 4.31
N LYS A 21 -3.27 -10.03 4.97
CA LYS A 21 -1.99 -9.51 4.44
C LYS A 21 -1.66 -10.10 3.08
N ALA A 22 -1.96 -11.37 2.87
CA ALA A 22 -1.80 -12.01 1.58
C ALA A 22 -2.68 -11.35 0.49
N ARG A 23 -3.89 -10.87 0.80
CA ARG A 23 -4.83 -10.36 -0.22
C ARG A 23 -4.32 -9.11 -0.94
N LEU A 24 -3.79 -8.11 -0.23
CA LEU A 24 -3.30 -6.92 -0.90
C LEU A 24 -2.02 -7.22 -1.68
N HIS A 25 -1.10 -7.99 -1.11
CA HIS A 25 0.10 -8.41 -1.84
C HIS A 25 -0.25 -9.22 -3.10
N ASN A 26 -1.24 -10.11 -3.00
CA ASN A 26 -1.75 -10.91 -4.12
C ASN A 26 -2.43 -10.05 -5.18
N LEU A 27 -3.07 -8.92 -4.82
CA LEU A 27 -3.67 -8.00 -5.79
C LEU A 27 -2.61 -7.48 -6.78
N PHE A 28 -1.44 -7.07 -6.26
CA PHE A 28 -0.33 -6.63 -7.10
C PHE A 28 0.22 -7.76 -7.98
N ASP A 29 0.32 -8.96 -7.41
CA ASP A 29 0.87 -10.11 -8.12
C ASP A 29 -0.11 -10.65 -9.19
N GLN A 30 -1.42 -10.53 -8.95
CA GLN A 30 -2.49 -10.95 -9.88
C GLN A 30 -2.51 -10.12 -11.16
N TYR A 31 -2.26 -8.82 -11.06
CA TYR A 31 -2.34 -7.90 -12.20
C TYR A 31 -0.97 -7.57 -12.82
N GLU A 32 0.11 -8.10 -12.26
CA GLU A 32 1.44 -8.02 -12.86
C GLU A 32 1.44 -8.61 -14.28
N GLY A 33 2.09 -7.92 -15.21
CA GLY A 33 2.16 -8.33 -16.62
C GLY A 33 0.85 -8.19 -17.41
N THR A 34 -0.23 -7.72 -16.79
CA THR A 34 -1.50 -7.44 -17.48
C THR A 34 -1.35 -6.24 -18.41
N LYS A 35 -1.93 -6.32 -19.61
CA LYS A 35 -1.90 -5.21 -20.57
C LYS A 35 -2.57 -3.96 -19.98
N GLY A 36 -1.84 -2.83 -19.99
CA GLY A 36 -2.32 -1.57 -19.41
C GLY A 36 -2.05 -1.46 -17.90
N VAL A 37 -1.29 -2.38 -17.34
CA VAL A 37 -0.82 -2.34 -15.95
C VAL A 37 0.69 -2.26 -15.93
N THR A 38 1.21 -1.30 -15.19
CA THR A 38 2.63 -1.16 -14.88
C THR A 38 2.81 -1.44 -13.39
N THR A 39 3.67 -2.41 -13.03
CA THR A 39 3.96 -2.76 -11.64
C THR A 39 5.43 -2.54 -11.32
N ILE A 40 5.71 -1.89 -10.20
CA ILE A 40 7.06 -1.70 -9.65
C ILE A 40 7.09 -2.34 -8.26
N LYS A 41 8.08 -3.18 -7.98
CA LYS A 41 8.25 -3.84 -6.68
C LYS A 41 9.66 -3.60 -6.18
N ILE A 42 9.79 -2.91 -5.05
CA ILE A 42 11.06 -2.63 -4.38
C ILE A 42 11.06 -3.41 -3.07
N ALA A 43 12.01 -4.33 -2.91
CA ALA A 43 12.11 -5.19 -1.74
C ALA A 43 13.14 -4.67 -0.72
N LYS A 44 13.04 -5.15 0.53
CA LYS A 44 13.92 -4.82 1.66
C LYS A 44 15.43 -4.78 1.35
N PRO A 45 16.01 -5.72 0.57
CA PRO A 45 17.42 -5.63 0.21
C PRO A 45 17.79 -4.32 -0.48
N MET A 46 16.92 -3.79 -1.36
CA MET A 46 17.17 -2.53 -2.05
C MET A 46 17.18 -1.35 -1.06
N PHE A 47 16.22 -1.29 -0.13
CA PHE A 47 16.21 -0.25 0.91
C PHE A 47 17.44 -0.30 1.81
N ARG A 48 17.93 -1.50 2.14
CA ARG A 48 19.19 -1.67 2.89
C ARG A 48 20.41 -1.21 2.10
N MET A 49 20.43 -1.42 0.78
CA MET A 49 21.50 -0.88 -0.07
C MET A 49 21.44 0.64 -0.05
N LEU A 50 20.26 1.24 -0.26
CA LEU A 50 20.05 2.69 -0.24
C LEU A 50 20.42 3.32 1.11
N SER A 51 20.07 2.68 2.23
CA SER A 51 20.42 3.19 3.57
C SER A 51 21.94 3.21 3.83
N ASN A 52 22.69 2.33 3.16
CA ASN A 52 24.13 2.21 3.30
C ASN A 52 24.91 3.11 2.34
N LEU A 53 24.25 3.71 1.35
CA LEU A 53 24.89 4.69 0.48
C LEU A 53 25.25 5.93 1.30
N LYS A 54 26.52 6.32 1.23
CA LYS A 54 26.98 7.62 1.75
C LYS A 54 26.71 8.65 0.66
N ILE A 55 25.56 9.30 0.75
CA ILE A 55 25.17 10.39 -0.13
C ILE A 55 25.32 11.65 0.72
N ASP A 56 26.17 12.57 0.28
CA ASP A 56 26.38 13.86 0.94
C ASP A 56 25.23 14.81 0.56
N ASP A 57 24.04 14.45 1.02
CA ASP A 57 22.80 15.16 0.76
C ASP A 57 21.98 15.18 2.05
N ALA A 58 21.69 16.39 2.53
CA ALA A 58 21.01 16.60 3.80
C ALA A 58 19.59 16.03 3.80
N ASP A 59 18.93 15.95 2.64
CA ASP A 59 17.57 15.44 2.52
C ASP A 59 17.57 13.91 2.50
N VAL A 60 18.58 13.30 1.87
CA VAL A 60 18.79 11.85 1.93
C VAL A 60 19.07 11.36 3.35
N GLU A 61 19.87 12.09 4.13
CA GLU A 61 20.13 11.74 5.54
C GLU A 61 18.86 11.78 6.41
N LYS A 62 17.89 12.65 6.10
CA LYS A 62 16.61 12.72 6.82
C LYS A 62 15.70 11.52 6.54
N ILE A 63 15.74 10.96 5.32
CA ILE A 63 14.88 9.82 4.94
C ILE A 63 15.49 8.47 5.33
N LYS A 64 16.82 8.38 5.53
CA LYS A 64 17.51 7.13 5.90
C LYS A 64 16.89 6.36 7.06
N PRO A 65 16.49 7.00 8.19
CA PRO A 65 15.82 6.30 9.29
C PRO A 65 14.54 5.60 8.85
N LEU A 66 13.83 6.15 7.86
CA LEU A 66 12.59 5.58 7.34
C LEU A 66 12.85 4.40 6.42
N LEU A 67 13.92 4.43 5.63
CA LEU A 67 14.31 3.32 4.76
C LEU A 67 14.50 2.01 5.55
N THR A 68 14.92 2.10 6.81
CA THR A 68 15.07 0.92 7.69
C THR A 68 13.75 0.33 8.20
N LYS A 69 12.67 1.12 8.15
CA LYS A 69 11.32 0.75 8.62
C LYS A 69 10.43 0.20 7.50
N ILE A 70 10.89 0.30 6.25
CA ILE A 70 10.19 -0.18 5.06
C ILE A 70 10.66 -1.59 4.73
N ASN A 71 9.71 -2.52 4.59
CA ASN A 71 9.96 -3.88 4.12
C ASN A 71 9.83 -3.96 2.60
N SER A 72 8.81 -3.35 2.03
CA SER A 72 8.63 -3.28 0.58
C SER A 72 7.81 -2.07 0.14
N ILE A 73 8.04 -1.61 -1.08
CA ILE A 73 7.13 -0.70 -1.79
C ILE A 73 6.65 -1.44 -3.03
N LYS A 74 5.32 -1.51 -3.21
CA LYS A 74 4.70 -1.96 -4.45
C LYS A 74 3.91 -0.81 -5.06
N ILE A 75 4.14 -0.53 -6.33
CA ILE A 75 3.40 0.46 -7.10
C ILE A 75 2.69 -0.26 -8.24
N MET A 76 1.43 0.08 -8.47
CA MET A 76 0.64 -0.37 -9.61
C MET A 76 0.02 0.86 -10.25
N VAL A 77 0.28 1.03 -11.55
CA VAL A 77 -0.35 2.05 -12.37
C VAL A 77 -1.25 1.34 -13.38
N VAL A 78 -2.51 1.70 -13.42
CA VAL A 78 -3.47 1.21 -14.41
C VAL A 78 -3.81 2.36 -15.34
N GLU A 79 -3.43 2.22 -16.61
CA GLU A 79 -3.63 3.22 -17.64
C GLU A 79 -4.18 2.59 -18.94
N PRO A 80 -5.09 3.27 -19.65
CA PRO A 80 -5.60 2.78 -20.93
C PRO A 80 -4.49 2.79 -21.98
N LYS A 81 -4.20 1.62 -22.54
CA LYS A 81 -3.43 1.52 -23.79
C LYS A 81 -4.33 1.97 -24.95
N ALA A 82 -3.73 2.64 -25.94
CA ALA A 82 -4.44 3.16 -27.12
C ALA A 82 -5.46 2.14 -27.67
N GLY A 83 -6.73 2.55 -27.71
CA GLY A 83 -7.85 1.74 -28.22
C GLY A 83 -8.55 0.81 -27.23
N ASN A 84 -8.21 0.80 -25.92
CA ASN A 84 -8.86 -0.08 -24.94
C ASN A 84 -9.21 0.59 -23.59
N SER A 85 -9.91 1.72 -23.64
CA SER A 85 -10.34 2.45 -22.43
C SER A 85 -11.37 1.69 -21.59
N ALA A 86 -12.21 0.85 -22.22
CA ALA A 86 -13.22 0.07 -21.50
C ALA A 86 -12.61 -0.96 -20.55
N ALA A 87 -11.63 -1.74 -21.02
CA ALA A 87 -10.97 -2.74 -20.17
C ALA A 87 -10.19 -2.09 -19.01
N ALA A 88 -9.53 -0.96 -19.27
CA ALA A 88 -8.85 -0.20 -18.23
C ALA A 88 -9.84 0.29 -17.15
N ASN A 89 -11.00 0.82 -17.56
CA ASN A 89 -12.03 1.26 -16.62
C ASN A 89 -12.60 0.10 -15.78
N THR A 90 -12.88 -1.04 -16.38
CA THR A 90 -13.32 -2.24 -15.64
C THR A 90 -12.26 -2.71 -14.65
N LEU A 91 -10.99 -2.73 -15.07
CA LEU A 91 -9.89 -3.09 -14.19
C LEU A 91 -9.77 -2.13 -13.01
N ARG A 92 -9.85 -0.82 -13.27
CA ARG A 92 -9.81 0.22 -12.24
C ARG A 92 -10.92 0.05 -11.20
N GLN A 93 -12.15 -0.20 -11.66
CA GLN A 93 -13.28 -0.48 -10.77
C GLN A 93 -13.08 -1.76 -9.96
N THR A 94 -12.50 -2.80 -10.56
CA THR A 94 -12.21 -4.08 -9.89
C THR A 94 -11.17 -3.89 -8.80
N VAL A 95 -10.10 -3.13 -9.08
CA VAL A 95 -9.05 -2.80 -8.11
C VAL A 95 -9.60 -1.95 -6.96
N ASP A 96 -10.39 -0.90 -7.25
CA ASP A 96 -11.03 -0.09 -6.20
C ASP A 96 -11.97 -0.94 -5.31
N ALA A 97 -12.77 -1.82 -5.92
CA ALA A 97 -13.63 -2.73 -5.17
C ALA A 97 -12.84 -3.71 -4.30
N ALA A 98 -11.70 -4.22 -4.80
CA ALA A 98 -10.83 -5.10 -4.04
C ALA A 98 -10.30 -4.41 -2.78
N ILE A 99 -9.83 -3.15 -2.89
CA ILE A 99 -9.34 -2.35 -1.75
C ILE A 99 -10.46 -2.10 -0.73
N ARG A 100 -11.65 -1.72 -1.18
CA ARG A 100 -12.80 -1.46 -0.29
C ARG A 100 -13.21 -2.67 0.54
N ASN A 101 -12.95 -3.87 0.04
CA ASN A 101 -13.24 -5.13 0.73
C ASN A 101 -12.09 -5.58 1.66
N MET A 102 -11.01 -4.82 1.76
CA MET A 102 -9.91 -5.08 2.69
C MET A 102 -10.11 -4.32 4.00
N ASN A 103 -9.51 -4.83 5.08
CA ASN A 103 -9.53 -4.21 6.41
C ASN A 103 -8.52 -3.04 6.49
N TYR A 104 -8.73 -2.00 5.69
CA TYR A 104 -7.92 -0.80 5.70
C TYR A 104 -8.74 0.37 6.22
N GLN A 105 -8.20 1.07 7.21
CA GLN A 105 -8.78 2.29 7.77
C GLN A 105 -8.43 3.47 6.87
N GLU A 106 -9.44 4.22 6.42
CA GLU A 106 -9.24 5.46 5.68
C GLU A 106 -8.81 6.56 6.66
N LEU A 107 -7.62 7.13 6.44
CA LEU A 107 -7.03 8.15 7.30
C LEU A 107 -7.26 9.55 6.75
N MET A 108 -7.20 9.69 5.42
CA MET A 108 -7.39 10.96 4.73
C MET A 108 -7.94 10.71 3.34
N THR A 109 -8.88 11.56 2.92
CA THR A 109 -9.37 11.62 1.54
C THR A 109 -9.28 13.05 1.03
N VAL A 110 -8.70 13.22 -0.14
CA VAL A 110 -8.70 14.48 -0.89
C VAL A 110 -9.49 14.23 -2.17
N THR A 111 -10.50 15.06 -2.42
CA THR A 111 -11.34 14.97 -3.63
C THR A 111 -11.29 16.29 -4.37
N SER A 112 -10.94 16.24 -5.65
CA SER A 112 -11.01 17.36 -6.59
C SER A 112 -11.77 16.92 -7.85
N GLU A 113 -11.97 17.84 -8.80
CA GLU A 113 -12.62 17.52 -10.07
C GLU A 113 -11.84 16.45 -10.86
N ALA A 114 -10.51 16.53 -10.86
CA ALA A 114 -9.66 15.64 -11.64
C ALA A 114 -9.28 14.35 -10.90
N ASN A 115 -9.20 14.36 -9.57
CA ASN A 115 -8.60 13.26 -8.81
C ASN A 115 -9.30 12.99 -7.47
N LYS A 116 -9.32 11.71 -7.08
CA LYS A 116 -9.63 11.27 -5.72
C LYS A 116 -8.44 10.53 -5.14
N ILE A 117 -7.87 11.08 -4.07
CA ILE A 117 -6.71 10.55 -3.37
C ILE A 117 -7.15 10.03 -2.00
N LYS A 118 -6.75 8.81 -1.66
CA LYS A 118 -7.00 8.19 -0.37
C LYS A 118 -5.70 7.72 0.26
N PHE A 119 -5.54 8.03 1.54
CA PHE A 119 -4.51 7.45 2.42
C PHE A 119 -5.19 6.47 3.35
N LEU A 120 -4.74 5.22 3.33
CA LEU A 120 -5.27 4.15 4.16
C LEU A 120 -4.14 3.43 4.90
N ALA A 121 -4.47 2.81 6.02
CA ALA A 121 -3.57 1.93 6.77
C ALA A 121 -4.29 0.65 7.19
N GLU A 122 -3.59 -0.48 7.25
CA GLU A 122 -4.14 -1.73 7.82
C GLU A 122 -4.39 -1.56 9.32
N ASN A 123 -3.51 -0.82 10.01
CA ASN A 123 -3.65 -0.50 11.42
C ASN A 123 -3.17 0.94 11.67
N ALA A 124 -4.02 1.75 12.31
CA ALA A 124 -3.67 3.06 12.81
C ALA A 124 -4.00 3.14 14.31
N SER A 125 -3.03 2.81 15.17
CA SER A 125 -3.23 2.83 16.63
C SER A 125 -2.10 3.53 17.36
N GLY A 126 -2.45 4.29 18.41
CA GLY A 126 -1.53 5.05 19.24
C GLY A 126 -0.81 6.16 18.47
N ASN A 127 0.28 5.80 17.80
CA ASN A 127 1.12 6.70 16.99
C ASN A 127 1.75 6.00 15.77
N VAL A 128 1.31 4.77 15.45
CA VAL A 128 1.93 3.91 14.45
C VAL A 128 0.93 3.57 13.36
N LEU A 129 1.37 3.68 12.11
CA LEU A 129 0.67 3.29 10.91
C LEU A 129 1.38 2.09 10.29
N ASP A 130 0.69 0.95 10.27
CA ASP A 130 1.19 -0.25 9.61
C ASP A 130 0.58 -0.38 8.21
N HIS A 131 1.44 -0.74 7.25
CA HIS A 131 1.06 -1.05 5.86
C HIS A 131 0.24 0.08 5.23
N LEU A 132 0.92 1.15 4.85
CA LEU A 132 0.29 2.32 4.25
C LEU A 132 -0.10 2.02 2.79
N LEU A 133 -1.34 2.33 2.44
CA LEU A 133 -1.84 2.27 1.07
C LEU A 133 -2.26 3.67 0.62
N LEU A 134 -1.64 4.12 -0.47
CA LEU A 134 -2.04 5.31 -1.21
C LEU A 134 -2.80 4.86 -2.46
N SER A 135 -4.02 5.37 -2.63
CA SER A 135 -4.85 5.14 -3.81
C SER A 135 -5.20 6.47 -4.46
N ILE A 136 -4.71 6.69 -5.67
CA ILE A 136 -5.00 7.85 -6.50
C ILE A 136 -5.85 7.39 -7.68
N MET A 137 -7.06 7.89 -7.77
CA MET A 137 -7.96 7.69 -8.91
C MET A 137 -8.06 9.00 -9.69
N GLY A 138 -7.42 9.07 -10.85
CA GLY A 138 -7.52 10.21 -11.76
C GLY A 138 -8.55 9.99 -12.86
N GLU A 139 -8.60 10.86 -13.87
CA GLU A 139 -9.54 10.69 -14.99
C GLU A 139 -9.16 9.50 -15.87
N SER A 140 -7.92 9.46 -16.35
CA SER A 140 -7.42 8.44 -17.28
C SER A 140 -6.66 7.31 -16.60
N GLU A 141 -6.08 7.54 -15.43
CA GLU A 141 -5.22 6.57 -14.76
C GLU A 141 -5.60 6.33 -13.30
N GLN A 142 -5.12 5.22 -12.76
CA GLN A 142 -5.19 4.92 -11.34
C GLN A 142 -3.81 4.49 -10.86
N VAL A 143 -3.36 5.05 -9.74
CA VAL A 143 -2.13 4.67 -9.07
C VAL A 143 -2.46 4.08 -7.71
N LEU A 144 -1.97 2.88 -7.45
CA LEU A 144 -1.89 2.30 -6.12
C LEU A 144 -0.44 2.23 -5.70
N MET A 145 -0.15 2.66 -4.47
CA MET A 145 1.14 2.47 -3.85
C MET A 145 0.94 1.87 -2.46
N LEU A 146 1.47 0.66 -2.26
CA LEU A 146 1.57 0.02 -0.97
C LEU A 146 2.99 0.22 -0.44
N LEU A 147 3.10 0.80 0.75
CA LEU A 147 4.29 0.81 1.57
C LEU A 147 4.08 -0.18 2.72
N ASP A 148 4.65 -1.37 2.56
CA ASP A 148 4.70 -2.40 3.60
C ASP A 148 5.84 -2.06 4.56
N GLY A 149 5.46 -1.76 5.79
CA GLY A 149 6.32 -1.19 6.81
C GLY A 149 5.50 -0.68 7.98
N SER A 150 6.20 -0.10 8.96
CA SER A 150 5.59 0.49 10.16
C SER A 150 6.18 1.88 10.35
N ILE A 151 5.34 2.90 10.24
CA ILE A 151 5.74 4.32 10.22
C ILE A 151 5.03 5.03 11.38
N SER A 152 5.76 5.82 12.17
CA SER A 152 5.14 6.61 13.23
C SER A 152 4.69 7.99 12.73
N MET A 153 3.79 8.68 13.46
CA MET A 153 3.47 10.08 13.13
C MET A 153 4.69 11.00 13.26
N ASP A 154 5.65 10.65 14.13
CA ASP A 154 6.91 11.38 14.26
C ASP A 154 7.76 11.26 13.00
N ASP A 155 7.77 10.08 12.37
CA ASP A 155 8.43 9.83 11.10
C ASP A 155 7.82 10.70 9.98
N ILE A 156 6.49 10.79 9.93
CA ILE A 156 5.77 11.63 8.96
C ILE A 156 6.04 13.11 9.23
N SER A 157 6.02 13.52 10.49
CA SER A 157 6.26 14.91 10.90
C SER A 157 7.67 15.38 10.57
N ARG A 158 8.67 14.48 10.64
CA ARG A 158 10.04 14.75 10.18
C ARG A 158 10.14 14.98 8.67
N LEU A 159 9.31 14.31 7.87
CA LEU A 159 9.22 14.52 6.43
C LEU A 159 8.47 15.80 6.06
N ALA A 160 7.38 16.10 6.78
CA ALA A 160 6.50 17.23 6.45
C ALA A 160 7.08 18.59 6.87
N ASN A 161 7.95 18.62 7.88
CA ASN A 161 8.59 19.85 8.38
C ASN A 161 9.80 20.28 7.54
N GLU A 162 9.65 20.26 6.22
CA GLU A 162 10.56 20.98 5.33
C GLU A 162 10.09 22.43 5.19
N LYS A 163 10.96 23.34 5.62
CA LYS A 163 10.94 24.75 5.22
C LYS A 163 12.10 24.99 4.27
#